data_AF-A0AAW0L388-F1
#
_entry.id   AF-A0AAW0L388-F1
#
_cell.length_a   1.000
_cell.length_b   1.000
_cell.length_c   1.000
_cell.angle_alpha   90.00
_cell.angle_beta   90.00
_cell.angle_gamma   90.00
#
_symmetry.space_group_name_H-M   'P 1'
#
loop_
_entity.id
_entity.type
_entity.pdbx_description
1 polymer ?
#
loop_
_entity_poly.entity_id
_entity_poly.type
_entity_poly.pdbx_seq_one_letter_code
_entity_poly.pdbx_strand_id
1 'polypeptide(L)'
;MASNLLKLHLQTIKTAKPSTPFPHSKIPLTFLPFHSHQNLIHQHHSHVSFFPPTLHHKPISIYSSLSSSYPPTSKEEAILQAKTCLSTTLEKPLNNPKLVGKLKKLKQPRFRIEIPVIDDSSASLSQLAFNVFQDLPIKRKGSPVKLLILWPNLTLTEAAIKAFQTQNSANQIENIDISSVTDADTNILNSADVAVFLAPEALQLAFIKTVTESFYPKPVVIFNPKWVFEEESNFSELSGFVGSFEVVYSFMGLEVRGVLSKRKGVVFKCVRDGVVSGEKWTILVEEEGELKVIMRFKTRPSIGEVENVLYNLMAINSPITKSAKFFRGLVSNVTGKK
;
A
#
# COMPACT_ATOMS: atom_id res chain seq x y z
N MET A 1 19.04 -18.73 6.61
CA MET A 1 19.41 -18.77 5.17
C MET A 1 18.30 -18.11 4.34
N ALA A 2 18.17 -16.78 4.40
CA ALA A 2 17.03 -16.05 3.79
C ALA A 2 17.45 -14.90 2.86
N SER A 3 18.65 -14.98 2.26
CA SER A 3 19.29 -13.81 1.65
C SER A 3 18.96 -13.52 0.18
N ASN A 4 18.00 -14.21 -0.45
CA ASN A 4 17.67 -14.01 -1.87
C ASN A 4 16.19 -13.73 -2.19
N LEU A 5 15.32 -13.56 -1.19
CA LEU A 5 13.87 -13.70 -1.42
C LEU A 5 13.14 -12.47 -1.99
N LEU A 6 13.74 -11.29 -1.99
CA LEU A 6 13.17 -10.11 -2.65
C LEU A 6 14.31 -9.26 -3.25
N LYS A 7 14.46 -9.27 -4.58
CA LYS A 7 15.05 -8.13 -5.28
C LYS A 7 14.05 -6.98 -5.17
N LEU A 8 14.04 -6.32 -4.01
CA LEU A 8 13.33 -5.06 -3.85
C LEU A 8 13.97 -4.08 -4.84
N HIS A 9 13.16 -3.42 -5.66
CA HIS A 9 13.61 -2.22 -6.33
C HIS A 9 13.92 -1.20 -5.24
N LEU A 10 15.20 -1.01 -4.94
CA LEU A 10 15.66 -0.14 -3.86
C LEU A 10 15.84 1.26 -4.42
N GLN A 11 15.01 2.19 -3.96
CA GLN A 11 15.28 3.60 -4.19
C GLN A 11 16.53 3.98 -3.38
N THR A 12 17.60 4.30 -4.12
CA THR A 12 18.86 4.75 -3.52
C THR A 12 18.80 6.26 -3.32
N ILE A 13 18.75 6.68 -2.07
CA ILE A 13 18.85 8.08 -1.70
C ILE A 13 20.31 8.53 -1.85
N LYS A 14 20.59 9.49 -2.74
CA LYS A 14 21.90 10.14 -2.87
C LYS A 14 21.80 11.59 -2.39
N THR A 15 22.49 11.92 -1.30
CA THR A 15 22.51 13.28 -0.74
C THR A 15 23.41 14.25 -1.49
N ALA A 16 22.91 15.46 -1.75
CA ALA A 16 23.71 16.68 -1.83
C ALA A 16 24.10 17.14 -0.42
N LYS A 17 25.28 17.76 -0.26
CA LYS A 17 25.88 18.14 1.03
C LYS A 17 24.97 19.08 1.83
N PRO A 18 24.68 18.80 3.13
CA PRO A 18 23.99 19.77 3.97
C PRO A 18 25.00 20.74 4.57
N SER A 19 24.89 22.02 4.21
CA SER A 19 25.49 23.13 4.95
C SER A 19 24.43 23.79 5.82
N THR A 20 24.75 23.92 7.11
CA THR A 20 24.26 24.86 8.15
C THR A 20 23.50 24.23 9.32
N PRO A 21 23.83 24.61 10.58
CA PRO A 21 23.21 24.11 11.80
C PRO A 21 22.20 25.12 12.37
N PHE A 22 21.05 24.66 12.87
CA PHE A 22 20.15 25.47 13.70
C PHE A 22 19.60 24.66 14.88
N PRO A 23 19.18 25.34 15.97
CA PRO A 23 19.43 24.91 17.33
C PRO A 23 18.22 24.21 17.96
N HIS A 24 18.52 23.33 18.91
CA HIS A 24 17.55 22.60 19.72
C HIS A 24 16.70 23.54 20.59
N SER A 25 15.37 23.55 20.38
CA SER A 25 14.43 23.96 21.41
C SER A 25 13.88 22.72 22.13
N LYS A 26 14.01 22.71 23.46
CA LYS A 26 13.43 21.71 24.35
C LYS A 26 12.03 22.19 24.72
N ILE A 27 11.00 21.38 24.47
CA ILE A 27 9.66 21.57 25.05
C ILE A 27 9.35 20.34 25.91
N PRO A 28 8.97 20.50 27.18
CA PRO A 28 8.57 19.39 28.05
C PRO A 28 7.09 19.03 27.84
N LEU A 29 6.81 17.73 27.70
CA LEU A 29 5.46 17.15 27.67
C LEU A 29 4.91 17.00 29.10
N THR A 30 3.76 17.62 29.37
CA THR A 30 2.95 17.40 30.57
C THR A 30 1.94 16.27 30.31
N PHE A 31 1.99 15.23 31.13
CA PHE A 31 0.99 14.17 31.21
C PHE A 31 -0.14 14.61 32.15
N LEU A 32 -1.39 14.39 31.74
CA LEU A 32 -2.55 14.38 32.63
C LEU A 32 -3.22 13.00 32.59
N PRO A 33 -3.67 12.46 33.73
CA PRO A 33 -4.31 11.15 33.83
C PRO A 33 -5.83 11.28 33.71
N PHE A 34 -6.50 10.29 33.12
CA PHE A 34 -7.94 10.14 33.32
C PHE A 34 -8.36 8.70 33.60
N HIS A 35 -9.30 8.65 34.54
CA HIS A 35 -9.81 7.55 35.33
C HIS A 35 -10.48 6.41 34.56
N SER A 36 -10.29 5.22 35.11
CA SER A 36 -11.08 4.01 34.92
C SER A 36 -12.50 4.15 35.49
N HIS A 37 -13.51 3.79 34.70
CA HIS A 37 -14.78 3.30 35.23
C HIS A 37 -15.22 2.03 34.50
N GLN A 38 -15.36 0.98 35.29
CA GLN A 38 -16.01 -0.29 34.97
C GLN A 38 -17.52 -0.05 34.81
N ASN A 39 -18.16 -0.84 33.94
CA ASN A 39 -19.49 -1.38 34.21
C ASN A 39 -19.72 -2.65 33.37
N LEU A 40 -19.88 -3.77 34.09
CA LEU A 40 -20.46 -5.03 33.61
C LEU A 40 -21.96 -4.85 33.44
N ILE A 41 -22.56 -5.42 32.37
CA ILE A 41 -23.88 -6.06 32.44
C ILE A 41 -23.88 -7.32 31.56
N HIS A 42 -24.19 -8.44 32.21
CA HIS A 42 -24.56 -9.74 31.66
C HIS A 42 -25.85 -9.67 30.85
N GLN A 43 -25.97 -10.46 29.77
CA GLN A 43 -27.25 -11.06 29.41
C GLN A 43 -27.06 -12.40 28.68
N HIS A 44 -27.52 -13.46 29.34
CA HIS A 44 -27.72 -14.80 28.81
C HIS A 44 -28.96 -14.83 27.92
N HIS A 45 -28.91 -15.53 26.79
CA HIS A 45 -30.05 -16.30 26.30
C HIS A 45 -29.55 -17.50 25.49
N SER A 46 -29.86 -18.68 25.99
CA SER A 46 -29.74 -19.99 25.35
C SER A 46 -31.06 -20.35 24.68
N HIS A 47 -31.03 -20.88 23.45
CA HIS A 47 -32.03 -21.85 22.98
C HIS A 47 -31.42 -22.79 21.93
N VAL A 48 -31.71 -24.07 22.13
CA VAL A 48 -31.33 -25.26 21.34
C VAL A 48 -32.44 -25.55 20.33
N SER A 49 -32.08 -26.00 19.12
CA SER A 49 -32.94 -26.90 18.33
C SER A 49 -32.14 -27.69 17.28
N PHE A 50 -32.44 -28.98 17.25
CA PHE A 50 -31.90 -30.05 16.41
C PHE A 50 -32.61 -30.14 15.04
N PHE A 51 -31.89 -30.54 13.98
CA PHE A 51 -32.16 -31.61 13.00
C PHE A 51 -31.32 -31.42 11.69
N PRO A 52 -30.94 -32.50 10.96
CA PRO A 52 -29.78 -32.54 10.05
C PRO A 52 -30.14 -32.32 8.57
N PRO A 53 -29.17 -31.92 7.73
CA PRO A 53 -29.01 -32.67 6.48
C PRO A 53 -27.55 -32.79 5.96
N THR A 54 -27.30 -33.98 5.41
CA THR A 54 -26.51 -34.32 4.21
C THR A 54 -25.08 -33.78 4.04
N LEU A 55 -24.17 -34.75 3.92
CA LEU A 55 -22.81 -34.67 3.39
C LEU A 55 -22.76 -33.88 2.06
N HIS A 56 -22.21 -32.67 2.12
CA HIS A 56 -21.55 -32.05 0.98
C HIS A 56 -20.16 -31.61 1.43
N HIS A 57 -19.15 -32.17 0.77
CA HIS A 57 -17.75 -31.77 0.86
C HIS A 57 -17.66 -30.24 0.65
N LYS A 58 -17.51 -29.48 1.74
CA LYS A 58 -17.11 -28.08 1.65
C LYS A 58 -15.62 -28.04 1.31
N PRO A 59 -15.19 -27.31 0.28
CA PRO A 59 -13.77 -27.00 0.13
C PRO A 59 -13.33 -26.25 1.39
N ILE A 60 -12.23 -26.70 1.96
CA ILE A 60 -11.61 -26.15 3.17
C ILE A 60 -11.44 -24.64 2.95
N SER A 61 -12.24 -23.84 3.65
CA SER A 61 -12.10 -22.39 3.68
C SER A 61 -10.86 -22.04 4.49
N ILE A 62 -9.76 -21.77 3.81
CA ILE A 62 -8.51 -21.27 4.41
C ILE A 62 -8.58 -19.74 4.64
N TYR A 63 -9.73 -19.10 4.45
CA TYR A 63 -9.87 -17.64 4.54
C TYR A 63 -10.17 -17.11 5.96
N SER A 64 -9.44 -17.55 6.99
CA SER A 64 -9.60 -16.98 8.34
C SER A 64 -8.31 -16.57 9.07
N SER A 65 -7.17 -16.47 8.38
CA SER A 65 -5.90 -16.09 9.03
C SER A 65 -5.05 -15.02 8.30
N LEU A 66 -5.56 -14.36 7.25
CA LEU A 66 -4.78 -13.37 6.48
C LEU A 66 -4.78 -11.93 7.04
N SER A 67 -5.26 -11.70 8.26
CA SER A 67 -5.19 -10.40 8.95
C SER A 67 -3.80 -10.11 9.56
N SER A 68 -2.74 -10.51 8.86
CA SER A 68 -1.37 -10.31 9.31
C SER A 68 -0.98 -8.83 9.21
N SER A 69 -0.68 -8.20 10.34
CA SER A 69 -0.06 -6.85 10.42
C SER A 69 1.36 -6.80 9.90
N TYR A 70 1.91 -7.96 9.55
CA TYR A 70 3.32 -8.13 9.35
C TYR A 70 3.66 -7.82 7.89
N PRO A 71 4.84 -7.25 7.66
CA PRO A 71 5.35 -7.08 6.31
C PRO A 71 5.34 -8.45 5.60
N PRO A 72 5.01 -8.50 4.29
CA PRO A 72 5.09 -9.73 3.54
C PRO A 72 6.53 -10.25 3.49
N THR A 73 6.67 -11.56 3.53
CA THR A 73 7.95 -12.28 3.46
C THR A 73 8.24 -12.83 2.06
N SER A 74 7.22 -12.87 1.19
CA SER A 74 7.34 -13.29 -0.20
C SER A 74 6.60 -12.34 -1.15
N LYS A 75 6.90 -12.47 -2.45
CA LYS A 75 6.20 -11.74 -3.52
C LYS A 75 4.71 -12.11 -3.56
N GLU A 76 4.42 -13.39 -3.41
CA GLU A 76 3.07 -13.95 -3.46
C GLU A 76 2.25 -13.44 -2.26
N GLU A 77 2.86 -13.35 -1.08
CA GLU A 77 2.24 -12.77 0.10
C GLU A 77 1.96 -11.27 -0.11
N ALA A 78 2.90 -10.51 -0.68
CA ALA A 78 2.69 -9.10 -0.97
C ALA A 78 1.53 -8.88 -1.97
N ILE A 79 1.44 -9.71 -3.01
CA ILE A 79 0.34 -9.70 -3.97
C ILE A 79 -0.98 -10.03 -3.26
N LEU A 80 -1.01 -11.07 -2.42
CA LEU A 80 -2.21 -11.50 -1.70
C LEU A 80 -2.71 -10.43 -0.72
N GLN A 81 -1.80 -9.79 0.03
CA GLN A 81 -2.13 -8.69 0.93
C GLN A 81 -2.71 -7.51 0.13
N ALA A 82 -2.07 -7.12 -0.98
CA ALA A 82 -2.57 -6.04 -1.84
C ALA A 82 -3.95 -6.34 -2.44
N LYS A 83 -4.17 -7.57 -2.93
CA LYS A 83 -5.48 -8.04 -3.42
C LYS A 83 -6.55 -7.93 -2.35
N THR A 84 -6.23 -8.36 -1.13
CA THR A 84 -7.16 -8.34 0.01
C THR A 84 -7.50 -6.90 0.41
N CYS A 85 -6.49 -6.03 0.51
CA CYS A 85 -6.68 -4.60 0.80
C CYS A 85 -7.58 -3.95 -0.25
N LEU A 86 -7.30 -4.18 -1.53
CA LEU A 86 -8.07 -3.59 -2.61
C LEU A 86 -9.51 -4.11 -2.65
N SER A 87 -9.69 -5.43 -2.58
CA SER A 87 -11.02 -6.06 -2.61
C SER A 87 -11.91 -5.53 -1.49
N THR A 88 -11.42 -5.57 -0.24
CA THR A 88 -12.20 -5.11 0.91
C THR A 88 -12.50 -3.62 0.86
N THR A 89 -11.57 -2.81 0.34
CA THR A 89 -11.80 -1.36 0.19
C THR A 89 -12.77 -1.04 -0.95
N LEU A 90 -12.82 -1.86 -2.00
CA LEU A 90 -13.76 -1.72 -3.13
C LEU A 90 -15.19 -2.22 -2.81
N GLU A 91 -15.36 -3.08 -1.82
CA GLU A 91 -16.67 -3.67 -1.48
C GLU A 91 -17.72 -2.61 -1.14
N LYS A 92 -17.41 -1.68 -0.24
CA LYS A 92 -18.34 -0.60 0.15
C LYS A 92 -18.73 0.31 -1.02
N PRO A 93 -17.78 0.88 -1.79
CA PRO A 93 -18.15 1.78 -2.88
C PRO A 93 -18.93 1.06 -3.99
N LEU A 94 -18.55 -0.16 -4.38
CA LEU A 94 -19.22 -0.88 -5.47
C LEU A 94 -20.64 -1.35 -5.13
N ASN A 95 -20.95 -1.53 -3.85
CA ASN A 95 -22.30 -1.85 -3.38
C ASN A 95 -23.12 -0.61 -2.97
N ASN A 96 -22.62 0.60 -3.24
CA ASN A 96 -23.35 1.83 -2.92
C ASN A 96 -24.47 2.07 -3.97
N PRO A 97 -25.76 2.01 -3.60
CA PRO A 97 -26.86 2.21 -4.55
C PRO A 97 -26.87 3.62 -5.15
N LYS A 98 -26.18 4.59 -4.53
CA LYS A 98 -26.06 5.97 -5.02
C LYS A 98 -25.10 6.12 -6.20
N LEU A 99 -24.34 5.09 -6.58
CA LEU A 99 -23.57 5.09 -7.82
C LEU A 99 -24.48 5.10 -9.08
N VAL A 100 -25.74 4.72 -8.93
CA VAL A 100 -26.72 4.59 -10.03
C VAL A 100 -27.71 5.77 -10.07
N GLY A 101 -27.65 6.71 -9.11
CA GLY A 101 -28.65 7.77 -8.95
C GLY A 101 -28.09 9.20 -8.90
N LYS A 102 -28.80 10.16 -9.52
CA LYS A 102 -28.49 11.61 -9.52
C LYS A 102 -28.75 12.29 -8.16
N LEU A 103 -28.20 11.79 -7.05
CA LEU A 103 -28.42 12.41 -5.73
C LEU A 103 -27.12 12.71 -4.96
N LYS A 104 -26.86 14.02 -4.77
CA LYS A 104 -25.69 14.66 -4.12
C LYS A 104 -24.34 14.28 -4.72
N LYS A 105 -23.40 15.23 -4.79
CA LYS A 105 -22.01 14.98 -5.21
C LYS A 105 -21.39 13.94 -4.24
N LEU A 106 -21.33 12.68 -4.65
CA LEU A 106 -20.67 11.61 -3.91
C LEU A 106 -19.15 11.79 -4.04
N LYS A 107 -18.39 11.67 -2.95
CA LYS A 107 -16.93 11.63 -3.07
C LYS A 107 -16.54 10.39 -3.88
N GLN A 108 -15.85 10.61 -5.00
CA GLN A 108 -15.32 9.52 -5.81
C GLN A 108 -14.28 8.73 -4.99
N PRO A 109 -14.39 7.39 -4.91
CA PRO A 109 -13.38 6.55 -4.29
C PRO A 109 -12.11 6.55 -5.15
N ARG A 110 -10.97 6.92 -4.58
CA ARG A 110 -9.67 7.00 -5.26
C ARG A 110 -8.63 6.27 -4.44
N PHE A 111 -8.08 5.19 -4.97
CA PHE A 111 -7.18 4.30 -4.24
C PHE A 111 -5.82 4.17 -4.91
N ARG A 112 -4.79 3.92 -4.11
CA ARG A 112 -3.42 3.69 -4.61
C ARG A 112 -2.80 2.45 -3.99
N ILE A 113 -2.08 1.71 -4.81
CA ILE A 113 -1.36 0.48 -4.43
C ILE A 113 0.08 0.57 -4.90
N GLU A 114 1.00 0.17 -4.03
CA GLU A 114 2.44 0.15 -4.30
C GLU A 114 3.05 -1.19 -3.88
N ILE A 115 3.52 -1.96 -4.84
CA ILE A 115 4.14 -3.28 -4.67
C ILE A 115 5.45 -3.32 -5.45
N PRO A 116 6.54 -3.88 -4.89
CA PRO A 116 7.82 -3.96 -5.60
C PRO A 116 7.65 -4.75 -6.90
N VAL A 117 8.23 -4.23 -7.98
CA VAL A 117 8.34 -4.92 -9.27
C VAL A 117 9.77 -5.46 -9.40
N ILE A 118 9.93 -6.65 -9.99
CA ILE A 118 11.22 -7.31 -10.16
C ILE A 118 12.13 -6.51 -11.10
N ASP A 119 11.54 -5.99 -12.18
CA ASP A 119 12.18 -5.16 -13.19
C ASP A 119 11.10 -4.33 -13.93
N ASP A 120 11.54 -3.37 -14.75
CA ASP A 120 10.66 -2.50 -15.52
C ASP A 120 10.25 -3.12 -16.87
N SER A 121 10.42 -4.44 -17.06
CA SER A 121 10.02 -5.11 -18.29
C SER A 121 8.50 -5.19 -18.41
N SER A 122 8.03 -5.19 -19.66
CA SER A 122 6.61 -5.35 -19.96
C SER A 122 6.06 -6.67 -19.43
N ALA A 123 6.84 -7.76 -19.52
CA ALA A 123 6.44 -9.07 -19.01
C ALA A 123 6.24 -9.07 -17.48
N SER A 124 7.18 -8.50 -16.72
CA SER A 124 7.09 -8.44 -15.26
C SER A 124 5.89 -7.62 -14.79
N LEU A 125 5.66 -6.46 -15.41
CA LEU A 125 4.54 -5.60 -15.06
C LEU A 125 3.19 -6.22 -15.44
N SER A 126 3.08 -6.81 -16.64
CA SER A 126 1.89 -7.52 -17.10
C SER A 126 1.56 -8.74 -16.26
N GLN A 127 2.56 -9.51 -15.86
CA GLN A 127 2.35 -10.65 -14.96
C GLN A 127 1.93 -10.19 -13.56
N LEU A 128 2.48 -9.09 -13.05
CA LEU A 128 2.06 -8.54 -11.76
C LEU A 128 0.61 -8.07 -11.81
N ALA A 129 0.22 -7.33 -12.85
CA ALA A 129 -1.15 -6.90 -13.06
C ALA A 129 -2.10 -8.10 -13.15
N PHE A 130 -1.75 -9.11 -13.93
CA PHE A 130 -2.51 -10.36 -14.03
C PHE A 130 -2.71 -11.01 -12.66
N ASN A 131 -1.64 -11.23 -11.90
CA ASN A 131 -1.70 -11.89 -10.59
C ASN A 131 -2.60 -11.15 -9.59
N VAL A 132 -2.63 -9.80 -9.66
CA VAL A 132 -3.46 -8.96 -8.79
C VAL A 132 -4.91 -8.94 -9.25
N PHE A 133 -5.18 -8.70 -10.53
CA PHE A 133 -6.51 -8.33 -11.01
C PHE A 133 -7.36 -9.48 -11.58
N GLN A 134 -6.74 -10.54 -12.10
CA GLN A 134 -7.47 -11.64 -12.77
C GLN A 134 -8.58 -12.23 -11.90
N ASP A 135 -8.25 -12.57 -10.66
CA ASP A 135 -9.17 -13.14 -9.67
C ASP A 135 -9.25 -12.22 -8.46
N LEU A 136 -9.55 -10.94 -8.68
CA LEU A 136 -9.74 -10.00 -7.58
C LEU A 136 -11.07 -10.34 -6.87
N PRO A 137 -11.05 -10.80 -5.61
CA PRO A 137 -12.23 -11.39 -4.98
C PRO A 137 -13.17 -10.29 -4.46
N ILE A 138 -13.87 -9.57 -5.34
CA ILE A 138 -14.76 -8.48 -4.93
C ILE A 138 -16.16 -9.03 -4.60
N LYS A 139 -16.62 -8.79 -3.38
CA LYS A 139 -18.00 -9.09 -2.98
C LYS A 139 -18.94 -8.02 -3.52
N ARG A 140 -19.64 -8.28 -4.62
CA ARG A 140 -20.67 -7.39 -5.17
C ARG A 140 -22.02 -8.10 -5.23
N LYS A 141 -23.09 -7.38 -4.87
CA LYS A 141 -24.46 -7.84 -5.10
C LYS A 141 -24.80 -7.69 -6.59
N GLY A 142 -25.19 -8.78 -7.24
CA GLY A 142 -25.65 -8.77 -8.63
C GLY A 142 -24.56 -9.19 -9.61
N SER A 143 -24.29 -8.36 -10.61
CA SER A 143 -23.37 -8.70 -11.71
C SER A 143 -21.91 -8.72 -11.27
N PRO A 144 -21.05 -9.49 -11.96
CA PRO A 144 -19.60 -9.39 -11.79
C PRO A 144 -19.10 -7.95 -11.99
N VAL A 145 -17.95 -7.65 -11.37
CA VAL A 145 -17.30 -6.34 -11.49
C VAL A 145 -16.50 -6.28 -12.79
N LYS A 146 -16.74 -5.25 -13.59
CA LYS A 146 -15.94 -4.97 -14.78
C LYS A 146 -14.78 -4.03 -14.44
N LEU A 147 -13.56 -4.46 -14.70
CA LEU A 147 -12.33 -3.70 -14.53
C LEU A 147 -11.86 -3.18 -15.89
N LEU A 148 -11.56 -1.89 -15.97
CA LEU A 148 -10.84 -1.28 -17.07
C LEU A 148 -9.41 -0.98 -16.61
N ILE A 149 -8.41 -1.59 -17.24
CA ILE A 149 -6.99 -1.35 -16.97
C ILE A 149 -6.42 -0.48 -18.08
N LEU A 150 -5.98 0.72 -17.70
CA LEU A 150 -5.37 1.72 -18.55
C LEU A 150 -3.85 1.64 -18.41
N TRP A 151 -3.21 1.30 -19.52
CA TRP A 151 -1.77 1.11 -19.64
C TRP A 151 -1.11 2.36 -20.22
N PRO A 152 0.14 2.66 -19.88
CA PRO A 152 0.73 3.95 -20.21
C PRO A 152 1.22 4.03 -21.66
N ASN A 153 1.28 2.91 -22.40
CA ASN A 153 1.60 2.86 -23.82
C ASN A 153 1.15 1.54 -24.47
N LEU A 154 1.13 1.53 -25.79
CA LEU A 154 0.73 0.38 -26.60
C LEU A 154 1.56 -0.88 -26.32
N THR A 155 2.89 -0.78 -26.19
CA THR A 155 3.77 -1.94 -25.93
C THR A 155 3.39 -2.69 -24.66
N LEU A 156 3.09 -1.96 -23.59
CA LEU A 156 2.64 -2.53 -22.33
C LEU A 156 1.22 -3.09 -22.43
N THR A 157 0.35 -2.40 -23.16
CA THR A 157 -1.03 -2.86 -23.44
C THR A 157 -1.03 -4.21 -24.15
N GLU A 158 -0.21 -4.38 -25.19
CA GLU A 158 -0.11 -5.64 -25.93
C GLU A 158 0.44 -6.78 -25.06
N ALA A 159 1.45 -6.49 -24.23
CA ALA A 159 2.00 -7.46 -23.30
C ALA A 159 0.96 -7.88 -22.26
N ALA A 160 0.14 -6.95 -21.79
CA ALA A 160 -0.97 -7.22 -20.90
C ALA A 160 -2.03 -8.11 -21.55
N ILE A 161 -2.49 -7.75 -22.75
CA ILE A 161 -3.47 -8.55 -23.50
C ILE A 161 -2.98 -10.00 -23.62
N LYS A 162 -1.71 -10.22 -23.97
CA LYS A 162 -1.12 -11.57 -24.02
C LYS A 162 -1.14 -12.29 -22.66
N ALA A 163 -0.78 -11.60 -21.58
CA ALA A 163 -0.79 -12.16 -20.23
C ALA A 163 -2.21 -12.57 -19.78
N PHE A 164 -3.21 -11.72 -20.03
CA PHE A 164 -4.61 -11.97 -19.66
C PHE A 164 -5.34 -12.96 -20.59
N GLN A 165 -4.91 -13.11 -21.85
CA GLN A 165 -5.45 -14.10 -22.79
C GLN A 165 -5.06 -15.54 -22.45
N THR A 166 -3.98 -15.74 -21.68
CA THR A 166 -3.46 -17.08 -21.37
C THR A 166 -4.42 -17.91 -20.51
N GLN A 167 -5.44 -17.28 -19.92
CA GLN A 167 -6.53 -17.95 -19.22
C GLN A 167 -7.87 -17.45 -19.74
N ASN A 168 -8.86 -18.34 -19.90
CA ASN A 168 -10.24 -18.04 -20.34
C ASN A 168 -10.96 -17.17 -19.29
N SER A 169 -10.52 -15.93 -19.16
CA SER A 169 -11.14 -14.88 -18.37
C SER A 169 -12.52 -14.62 -18.95
N ALA A 170 -13.58 -14.80 -18.18
CA ALA A 170 -14.86 -14.16 -18.51
C ALA A 170 -14.57 -12.66 -18.75
N ASN A 171 -15.19 -12.06 -19.78
CA ASN A 171 -15.01 -10.69 -20.32
C ASN A 171 -15.18 -9.54 -19.28
N GLN A 172 -14.50 -9.60 -18.16
CA GLN A 172 -14.62 -8.73 -17.00
C GLN A 172 -13.44 -7.77 -16.90
N ILE A 173 -12.33 -8.03 -17.60
CA ILE A 173 -11.14 -7.19 -17.58
C ILE A 173 -10.85 -6.73 -19.01
N GLU A 174 -10.82 -5.42 -19.19
CA GLU A 174 -10.50 -4.77 -20.45
C GLU A 174 -9.15 -4.05 -20.31
N ASN A 175 -8.22 -4.29 -21.23
CA ASN A 175 -6.89 -3.68 -21.21
C ASN A 175 -6.78 -2.70 -22.38
N ILE A 176 -6.51 -1.42 -22.10
CA ILE A 176 -6.51 -0.35 -23.10
C ILE A 176 -5.27 0.54 -22.91
N ASP A 177 -4.72 1.05 -24.02
CA ASP A 177 -3.71 2.10 -23.98
C ASP A 177 -4.37 3.42 -23.59
N ILE A 178 -3.84 4.07 -22.56
CA ILE A 178 -4.33 5.36 -22.08
C ILE A 178 -4.43 6.40 -23.19
N SER A 179 -3.52 6.38 -24.18
CA SER A 179 -3.54 7.32 -25.31
C SER A 179 -4.69 7.10 -26.28
N SER A 180 -5.29 5.91 -26.28
CA SER A 180 -6.41 5.54 -27.16
C SER A 180 -7.77 5.95 -26.59
N VAL A 181 -7.85 6.41 -25.34
CA VAL A 181 -9.10 6.87 -24.75
C VAL A 181 -9.43 8.26 -25.31
N THR A 182 -10.37 8.31 -26.24
CA THR A 182 -10.90 9.54 -26.81
C THR A 182 -12.20 9.97 -26.12
N ASP A 183 -12.63 11.21 -26.32
CA ASP A 183 -13.92 11.70 -25.80
C ASP A 183 -15.12 10.87 -26.32
N ALA A 184 -14.95 10.16 -27.44
CA ALA A 184 -15.95 9.26 -28.00
C ALA A 184 -16.03 7.90 -27.28
N ASP A 185 -15.03 7.52 -26.48
CA ASP A 185 -14.96 6.23 -25.78
C ASP A 185 -15.73 6.21 -24.45
N THR A 186 -16.70 7.13 -24.31
CA THR A 186 -17.64 7.16 -23.19
C THR A 186 -18.34 5.81 -22.98
N ASN A 187 -18.58 5.04 -24.04
CA ASN A 187 -19.19 3.71 -23.92
C ASN A 187 -18.36 2.73 -23.08
N ILE A 188 -17.04 2.71 -23.27
CA ILE A 188 -16.12 1.83 -22.54
C ILE A 188 -16.07 2.25 -21.07
N LEU A 189 -15.85 3.55 -20.82
CA LEU A 189 -15.83 4.14 -19.47
C LEU A 189 -17.17 3.95 -18.74
N ASN A 190 -18.29 4.02 -19.46
CA ASN A 190 -19.62 3.80 -18.89
C ASN A 190 -19.87 2.34 -18.55
N SER A 191 -19.24 1.40 -19.26
CA SER A 191 -19.43 -0.04 -19.04
C SER A 191 -18.62 -0.60 -17.87
N ALA A 192 -17.44 -0.03 -17.59
CA ALA A 192 -16.57 -0.50 -16.51
C ALA A 192 -17.06 -0.02 -15.13
N ASP A 193 -16.81 -0.81 -14.09
CA ASP A 193 -17.17 -0.48 -12.70
C ASP A 193 -15.99 0.13 -11.93
N VAL A 194 -14.76 -0.22 -12.30
CA VAL A 194 -13.52 0.32 -11.73
C VAL A 194 -12.53 0.59 -12.85
N ALA A 195 -11.87 1.74 -12.81
CA ALA A 195 -10.73 2.03 -13.70
C ALA A 195 -9.41 1.94 -12.93
N VAL A 196 -8.41 1.31 -13.52
CA VAL A 196 -7.08 1.09 -12.95
C VAL A 196 -6.04 1.72 -13.87
N PHE A 197 -5.37 2.77 -13.42
CA PHE A 197 -4.19 3.32 -14.08
C PHE A 197 -2.97 2.54 -13.63
N LEU A 198 -2.38 1.76 -14.53
CA LEU A 198 -1.26 0.88 -14.20
C LEU A 198 0.07 1.48 -14.62
N ALA A 199 1.01 1.54 -13.68
CA ALA A 199 2.32 2.17 -13.84
C ALA A 199 2.32 3.51 -14.59
N PRO A 200 1.42 4.45 -14.24
CA PRO A 200 1.36 5.72 -14.92
C PRO A 200 2.64 6.54 -14.72
N GLU A 201 2.94 7.36 -15.72
CA GLU A 201 4.04 8.31 -15.73
C GLU A 201 3.57 9.71 -15.31
N ALA A 202 4.47 10.53 -14.76
CA ALA A 202 4.13 11.88 -14.31
C ALA A 202 3.56 12.75 -15.45
N LEU A 203 4.08 12.58 -16.68
CA LEU A 203 3.62 13.28 -17.88
C LEU A 203 2.15 12.97 -18.23
N GLN A 204 1.59 11.88 -17.71
CA GLN A 204 0.22 11.44 -17.99
C GLN A 204 -0.79 11.96 -16.97
N LEU A 205 -0.36 12.66 -15.90
CA LEU A 205 -1.23 13.07 -14.80
C LEU A 205 -2.42 13.93 -15.23
N ALA A 206 -2.22 14.84 -16.18
CA ALA A 206 -3.30 15.68 -16.71
C ALA A 206 -4.38 14.82 -17.39
N PHE A 207 -3.96 13.84 -18.18
CA PHE A 207 -4.87 12.91 -18.85
C PHE A 207 -5.58 11.98 -17.85
N ILE A 208 -4.84 11.44 -16.88
CA ILE A 208 -5.39 10.61 -15.79
C ILE A 208 -6.47 11.36 -15.03
N LYS A 209 -6.26 12.66 -14.79
CA LYS A 209 -7.26 13.53 -14.17
C LYS A 209 -8.54 13.63 -15.02
N THR A 210 -8.41 13.89 -16.32
CA THR A 210 -9.55 13.93 -17.26
C THR A 210 -10.34 12.62 -17.26
N VAL A 211 -9.66 11.47 -17.40
CA VAL A 211 -10.33 10.15 -17.37
C VAL A 211 -11.00 9.90 -16.02
N THR A 212 -10.34 10.28 -14.92
CA THR A 212 -10.91 10.15 -13.57
C THR A 212 -12.18 10.98 -13.40
N GLU A 213 -12.22 12.20 -13.96
CA GLU A 213 -13.39 13.07 -13.95
C GLU A 213 -14.54 12.50 -14.80
N SER A 214 -14.23 11.94 -15.98
CA SER A 214 -15.21 11.25 -16.83
C SER A 214 -15.75 9.95 -16.21
N PHE A 215 -14.97 9.28 -15.36
CA PHE A 215 -15.37 8.06 -14.67
C PHE A 215 -16.20 8.31 -13.40
N TYR A 216 -16.38 9.56 -13.00
CA TYR A 216 -17.12 9.93 -11.79
C TYR A 216 -18.58 9.43 -11.85
N PRO A 217 -19.14 8.86 -10.76
CA PRO A 217 -18.59 8.76 -9.40
C PRO A 217 -17.89 7.41 -9.09
N LYS A 218 -17.60 6.59 -10.10
CA LYS A 218 -17.09 5.22 -9.92
C LYS A 218 -15.65 5.21 -9.38
N PRO A 219 -15.25 4.13 -8.67
CA PRO A 219 -13.90 3.99 -8.12
C PRO A 219 -12.80 4.03 -9.18
N VAL A 220 -11.69 4.69 -8.84
CA VAL A 220 -10.45 4.66 -9.63
C VAL A 220 -9.27 4.21 -8.79
N VAL A 221 -8.31 3.52 -9.40
CA VAL A 221 -7.12 2.97 -8.75
C VAL A 221 -5.87 3.42 -9.50
N ILE A 222 -4.86 3.92 -8.79
CA ILE A 222 -3.49 4.04 -9.31
C ILE A 222 -2.68 2.86 -8.78
N PHE A 223 -2.13 2.06 -9.68
CA PHE A 223 -1.32 0.90 -9.32
C PHE A 223 0.13 1.10 -9.76
N ASN A 224 1.06 1.07 -8.81
CA ASN A 224 2.51 1.21 -9.03
C ASN A 224 2.92 2.42 -9.88
N PRO A 225 2.54 3.66 -9.52
CA PRO A 225 2.96 4.83 -10.29
C PRO A 225 4.48 4.92 -10.37
N LYS A 226 5.01 5.38 -11.52
CA LYS A 226 6.45 5.42 -11.77
C LYS A 226 7.15 6.62 -11.14
N TRP A 227 6.41 7.65 -10.76
CA TRP A 227 6.98 8.81 -10.07
C TRP A 227 7.33 8.46 -8.62
N VAL A 228 8.42 9.04 -8.14
CA VAL A 228 8.86 8.88 -6.76
C VAL A 228 8.18 9.88 -5.83
N PHE A 229 8.31 9.67 -4.52
CA PHE A 229 7.62 10.48 -3.51
C PHE A 229 8.03 11.97 -3.58
N GLU A 230 9.30 12.24 -3.89
CA GLU A 230 9.87 13.58 -4.03
C GLU A 230 9.29 14.35 -5.22
N GLU A 231 8.84 13.63 -6.25
CA GLU A 231 8.25 14.25 -7.43
C GLU A 231 6.84 14.77 -7.16
N GLU A 232 6.13 14.24 -6.15
CA GLU A 232 4.73 14.60 -5.89
C GLU A 232 4.55 16.06 -5.50
N SER A 233 5.52 16.66 -4.79
CA SER A 233 5.52 18.09 -4.50
C SER A 233 5.73 18.96 -5.74
N ASN A 234 6.30 18.41 -6.81
CA ASN A 234 6.62 19.14 -8.04
C ASN A 234 5.47 19.12 -9.05
N PHE A 235 4.36 18.44 -8.76
CA PHE A 235 3.20 18.38 -9.65
C PHE A 235 2.33 19.65 -9.65
N SER A 236 2.73 20.71 -8.94
CA SER A 236 2.06 22.01 -8.94
C SER A 236 0.54 21.84 -8.70
N GLU A 237 -0.31 22.30 -9.63
CA GLU A 237 -1.77 22.21 -9.57
C GLU A 237 -2.33 20.77 -9.48
N LEU A 238 -1.57 19.77 -9.94
CA LEU A 238 -1.97 18.35 -9.90
C LEU A 238 -1.60 17.66 -8.60
N SER A 239 -0.84 18.31 -7.71
CA SER A 239 -0.47 17.76 -6.39
C SER A 239 -1.70 17.39 -5.56
N GLY A 240 -2.73 18.26 -5.55
CA GLY A 240 -4.00 17.99 -4.85
C GLY A 240 -4.79 16.83 -5.46
N PHE A 241 -4.66 16.61 -6.78
CA PHE A 241 -5.26 15.47 -7.45
C PHE A 241 -4.56 14.17 -7.06
N VAL A 242 -3.22 14.11 -7.11
CA VAL A 242 -2.45 12.94 -6.70
C VAL A 242 -2.64 12.63 -5.21
N GLY A 243 -2.61 13.66 -4.36
CA GLY A 243 -2.87 13.55 -2.92
C GLY A 243 -4.31 13.14 -2.56
N SER A 244 -5.25 13.17 -3.52
CA SER A 244 -6.62 12.68 -3.30
C SER A 244 -6.73 11.16 -3.31
N PHE A 245 -5.71 10.45 -3.80
CA PHE A 245 -5.66 9.00 -3.82
C PHE A 245 -5.21 8.45 -2.48
N GLU A 246 -6.05 7.62 -1.88
CA GLU A 246 -5.76 6.98 -0.63
C GLU A 246 -4.93 5.71 -0.84
N VAL A 247 -3.71 5.68 -0.28
CA VAL A 247 -2.87 4.49 -0.36
C VAL A 247 -3.46 3.41 0.54
N VAL A 248 -3.96 2.32 -0.06
CA VAL A 248 -4.58 1.19 0.65
C VAL A 248 -3.59 0.06 0.90
N TYR A 249 -2.53 -0.01 0.09
CA TYR A 249 -1.43 -0.94 0.29
C TYR A 249 -0.14 -0.31 -0.23
N SER A 250 0.93 -0.40 0.55
CA SER A 250 2.28 -0.02 0.14
C SER A 250 3.27 -0.96 0.80
N PHE A 251 4.17 -1.54 0.02
CA PHE A 251 5.32 -2.30 0.51
C PHE A 251 6.55 -1.88 -0.28
N MET A 252 7.09 -0.69 0.00
CA MET A 252 8.18 -0.10 -0.79
C MET A 252 9.52 -0.26 -0.11
N GLY A 253 10.50 -0.78 -0.85
CA GLY A 253 11.87 -0.96 -0.37
C GLY A 253 12.61 0.36 -0.24
N LEU A 254 13.38 0.50 0.84
CA LEU A 254 14.28 1.60 1.11
C LEU A 254 15.70 1.07 1.24
N GLU A 255 16.68 1.76 0.68
CA GLU A 255 18.10 1.53 0.98
C GLU A 255 18.71 2.81 1.53
N VAL A 256 19.21 2.74 2.77
CA VAL A 256 20.02 3.84 3.32
C VAL A 256 21.47 3.43 3.35
N ARG A 257 22.29 4.29 2.76
CA ARG A 257 23.74 4.17 2.72
C ARG A 257 24.35 5.07 3.78
N GLY A 258 24.82 4.47 4.87
CA GLY A 258 25.75 5.11 5.79
C GLY A 258 27.18 5.09 5.24
N VAL A 259 28.10 5.79 5.91
CA VAL A 259 29.52 5.91 5.50
C VAL A 259 30.20 4.53 5.39
N LEU A 260 29.81 3.56 6.24
CA LEU A 260 30.41 2.21 6.30
C LEU A 260 29.37 1.07 6.31
N SER A 261 28.07 1.36 6.24
CA SER A 261 27.02 0.32 6.31
C SER A 261 25.84 0.64 5.43
N LYS A 262 25.31 -0.39 4.76
CA LYS A 262 24.02 -0.34 4.07
C LYS A 262 22.97 -1.00 4.96
N ARG A 263 21.79 -0.39 5.07
CA ARG A 263 20.63 -1.03 5.70
C ARG A 263 19.46 -1.01 4.73
N LYS A 264 18.78 -2.14 4.63
CA LYS A 264 17.53 -2.26 3.90
C LYS A 264 16.39 -1.95 4.85
N GLY A 265 15.43 -1.18 4.38
CA GLY A 265 14.20 -0.89 5.09
C GLY A 265 13.02 -0.99 4.16
N VAL A 266 11.84 -0.80 4.73
CA VAL A 266 10.57 -0.82 4.01
C VAL A 266 9.66 0.26 4.58
N VAL A 267 8.97 1.00 3.70
CA VAL A 267 7.76 1.74 4.04
C VAL A 267 6.57 0.84 3.77
N PHE A 268 5.81 0.54 4.82
CA PHE A 268 4.71 -0.40 4.78
C PHE A 268 3.38 0.22 5.20
N LYS A 269 2.32 -0.06 4.46
CA LYS A 269 0.93 0.18 4.84
C LYS A 269 0.08 -0.95 4.28
N CYS A 270 -0.85 -1.47 5.09
CA CYS A 270 -1.79 -2.51 4.70
C CYS A 270 -3.14 -2.20 5.34
N VAL A 271 -4.14 -1.85 4.52
CA VAL A 271 -5.48 -1.49 5.00
C VAL A 271 -6.31 -2.73 5.30
N ARG A 272 -6.96 -2.74 6.47
CA ARG A 272 -7.82 -3.84 6.91
C ARG A 272 -9.29 -3.55 6.70
N ASP A 273 -10.04 -4.58 6.31
CA ASP A 273 -11.51 -4.60 6.30
C ASP A 273 -12.14 -3.39 5.59
N GLY A 274 -11.44 -2.83 4.59
CA GLY A 274 -11.85 -1.63 3.87
C GLY A 274 -11.87 -0.33 4.70
N VAL A 275 -11.35 -0.35 5.93
CA VAL A 275 -11.30 0.81 6.83
C VAL A 275 -9.99 1.59 6.64
N VAL A 276 -10.14 2.60 5.79
CA VAL A 276 -9.33 3.81 5.66
C VAL A 276 -8.61 4.32 6.92
N SER A 277 -9.46 4.78 7.83
CA SER A 277 -9.11 5.60 8.97
C SER A 277 -8.73 4.72 10.15
N GLY A 278 -7.43 4.54 10.35
CA GLY A 278 -6.91 3.81 11.51
C GLY A 278 -5.57 3.14 11.24
N GLU A 279 -5.36 2.71 10.00
CA GLU A 279 -4.15 2.00 9.61
C GLU A 279 -2.97 2.95 9.45
N LYS A 280 -1.89 2.65 10.18
CA LYS A 280 -0.70 3.48 10.27
C LYS A 280 0.33 3.05 9.25
N TRP A 281 1.04 4.03 8.72
CA TRP A 281 2.26 3.78 7.98
C TRP A 281 3.34 3.29 8.93
N THR A 282 4.13 2.31 8.52
CA THR A 282 5.18 1.72 9.35
C THR A 282 6.50 1.73 8.60
N ILE A 283 7.55 2.19 9.26
CA ILE A 283 8.93 2.06 8.77
C ILE A 283 9.54 0.83 9.43
N LEU A 284 9.98 -0.12 8.61
CA LEU A 284 10.66 -1.32 9.05
C LEU A 284 12.11 -1.33 8.55
N VAL A 285 13.02 -1.91 9.33
CA VAL A 285 14.42 -2.07 8.96
C VAL A 285 14.85 -3.50 9.19
N GLU A 286 15.65 -4.03 8.27
CA GLU A 286 16.26 -5.34 8.39
C GLU A 286 17.38 -5.31 9.44
N GLU A 287 17.18 -6.04 10.54
CA GLU A 287 18.18 -6.29 11.56
C GLU A 287 18.32 -7.81 11.74
N GLU A 288 19.55 -8.33 11.58
CA GLU A 288 19.84 -9.77 11.75
C GLU A 288 19.01 -10.69 10.83
N GLY A 289 18.54 -10.17 9.68
CA GLY A 289 17.74 -10.89 8.71
C GLY A 289 16.22 -10.81 8.94
N GLU A 290 15.76 -10.06 9.95
CA GLU A 290 14.35 -9.86 10.25
C GLU A 290 13.93 -8.38 10.12
N LEU A 291 12.73 -8.14 9.58
CA LEU A 291 12.15 -6.80 9.50
C LEU A 291 11.57 -6.37 10.85
N LYS A 292 12.20 -5.38 11.48
CA LYS A 292 11.75 -4.81 12.75
C LYS A 292 11.11 -3.44 12.56
N VAL A 293 10.00 -3.21 13.24
CA VAL A 293 9.30 -1.92 13.23
C VAL A 293 10.12 -0.89 13.99
N ILE A 294 10.47 0.21 13.32
CA ILE A 294 11.22 1.31 13.90
C ILE A 294 10.29 2.46 14.29
N MET A 295 9.36 2.82 13.40
CA MET A 295 8.45 3.95 13.62
C MET A 295 7.11 3.74 12.94
N ARG A 296 6.07 4.41 13.47
CA ARG A 296 4.72 4.43 12.90
C ARG A 296 4.24 5.86 12.69
N PHE A 297 3.61 6.13 11.55
CA PHE A 297 3.07 7.44 11.18
C PHE A 297 1.55 7.35 10.92
N LYS A 298 0.83 8.42 11.26
CA LYS A 298 -0.61 8.53 10.96
C LYS A 298 -0.86 8.83 9.49
N THR A 299 -0.01 9.66 8.90
CA THR A 299 0.00 10.02 7.48
C THR A 299 1.17 9.34 6.78
N ARG A 300 1.19 9.38 5.45
CA ARG A 300 2.34 8.88 4.68
C ARG A 300 3.57 9.68 5.10
N PRO A 301 4.65 9.03 5.57
CA PRO A 301 5.85 9.75 5.95
C PRO A 301 6.52 10.33 4.70
N SER A 302 7.08 11.52 4.86
CA SER A 302 7.93 12.13 3.84
C SER A 302 9.28 11.45 3.73
N ILE A 303 9.97 11.61 2.60
CA ILE A 303 11.33 11.09 2.46
C ILE A 303 12.26 11.64 3.56
N GLY A 304 12.16 12.92 3.88
CA GLY A 304 12.98 13.53 4.93
C GLY A 304 12.69 12.96 6.32
N GLU A 305 11.43 12.62 6.62
CA GLU A 305 11.06 11.90 7.85
C GLU A 305 11.63 10.48 7.86
N VAL A 306 11.52 9.76 6.74
CA VAL A 306 12.07 8.41 6.57
C VAL A 306 13.59 8.43 6.77
N GLU A 307 14.29 9.36 6.11
CA GLU A 307 15.73 9.58 6.25
C GLU A 307 16.11 9.86 7.70
N ASN A 308 15.44 10.81 8.36
CA ASN A 308 15.75 11.17 9.74
C ASN A 308 15.58 9.98 10.70
N VAL A 309 14.51 9.18 10.54
CA VAL A 309 14.31 7.95 11.33
C VAL A 309 15.48 6.98 11.13
N LEU A 310 15.91 6.79 9.89
CA LEU A 310 16.96 5.84 9.55
C LEU A 310 18.35 6.33 9.97
N TYR A 311 18.64 7.63 9.88
CA TYR A 311 19.88 8.22 10.40
C TYR A 311 19.98 8.10 11.91
N ASN A 312 18.90 8.39 12.65
CA ASN A 312 18.88 8.23 14.11
C ASN A 312 19.12 6.77 14.53
N LEU A 313 18.53 5.82 13.80
CA LEU A 313 18.77 4.40 14.00
C LEU A 313 20.25 4.02 13.77
N MET A 314 20.89 4.58 12.73
CA MET A 314 22.31 4.36 12.46
C MET A 314 23.21 4.95 13.54
N ALA A 315 22.91 6.16 14.02
CA ALA A 315 23.69 6.83 15.06
C ALA A 315 23.68 6.04 16.39
N ILE A 316 22.52 5.52 16.80
CA ILE A 316 22.37 4.72 18.02
C ILE A 316 23.13 3.38 17.91
N ASN A 317 23.19 2.80 16.72
CA ASN A 317 23.79 1.50 16.48
C ASN A 317 25.24 1.54 15.98
N SER A 318 25.84 2.73 15.89
CA SER A 318 27.22 2.90 15.42
C SER A 318 28.23 2.16 16.32
N PRO A 319 29.29 1.55 15.75
CA PRO A 319 30.35 0.88 16.51
C PRO A 319 30.95 1.77 17.61
N ILE A 320 31.03 3.09 17.38
CA ILE A 320 31.56 4.06 18.34
C ILE A 320 30.61 4.22 19.54
N THR A 321 29.31 4.28 19.30
CA THR A 321 28.27 4.38 20.34
C THR A 321 28.13 3.06 21.12
N LYS A 322 28.25 1.92 20.44
CA LYS A 322 28.26 0.59 21.08
C LYS A 322 29.50 0.37 21.94
N SER A 323 30.68 0.76 21.47
CA SER A 323 31.93 0.68 22.25
C SER A 323 31.90 1.63 23.44
N ALA A 324 31.40 2.86 23.30
CA ALA A 324 31.22 3.77 24.44
C ALA A 324 30.27 3.21 25.52
N LYS A 325 29.15 2.57 25.12
CA LYS A 325 28.27 1.84 26.06
C LYS A 325 28.98 0.66 26.73
N PHE A 326 29.79 -0.09 25.99
CA PHE A 326 30.56 -1.20 26.53
C PHE A 326 31.60 -0.74 27.54
N PHE A 327 32.39 0.31 27.22
CA PHE A 327 33.35 0.89 28.15
C PHE A 327 32.67 1.50 29.38
N ARG A 328 31.53 2.21 29.21
CA ARG A 328 30.76 2.73 30.34
C ARG A 328 30.21 1.60 31.22
N GLY A 329 29.76 0.48 30.63
CA GLY A 329 29.29 -0.70 31.36
C GLY A 329 30.41 -1.40 32.15
N LEU A 330 31.62 -1.46 31.60
CA LEU A 330 32.80 -1.94 32.32
C LEU A 330 33.17 -1.01 33.47
N VAL A 331 33.18 0.30 33.25
CA VAL A 331 33.50 1.29 34.29
C VAL A 331 32.43 1.33 35.39
N SER A 332 31.14 1.17 35.08
CA SER A 332 30.05 1.12 36.08
C SER A 332 30.06 -0.16 36.91
N ASN A 333 30.45 -1.30 36.33
CA ASN A 333 30.61 -2.56 37.07
C ASN A 333 31.84 -2.54 38.00
N VAL A 334 32.88 -1.77 37.65
CA VAL A 334 34.08 -1.58 38.47
C VAL A 334 33.88 -0.53 39.58
N THR A 335 32.96 0.43 39.41
CA THR A 335 32.74 1.52 40.39
C THR A 335 31.55 1.33 41.34
N GLY A 336 30.84 0.19 41.29
CA GLY A 336 30.02 -0.29 42.41
C GLY A 336 28.85 0.61 42.85
N LYS A 337 28.20 1.34 41.93
CA LYS A 337 26.92 2.00 42.24
C LYS A 337 25.80 1.42 41.37
N LYS A 338 25.01 0.54 41.99
CA LYS A 338 23.67 0.15 41.52
C LYS A 338 22.69 1.28 41.73
#